data_AF-A0A2C9DYN5-F1
#
_entry.id   AF-A0A2C9DYN5-F1
#
_cell.length_a   1.000
_cell.length_b   1.000
_cell.length_c   1.000
_cell.angle_alpha   90.00
_cell.angle_beta   90.00
_cell.angle_gamma   90.00
#
_symmetry.space_group_name_H-M   'P 1'
#
loop_
_entity.id
_entity.type
_entity.pdbx_description
1 polymer ?
#
loop_
_entity_poly.entity_id
_entity_poly.type
_entity_poly.pdbx_seq_one_letter_code
_entity_poly.pdbx_strand_id
1 'polypeptide(L)'
;MLKKQNKNKEQHWLEKHLRQKTGLIISWSIIFGVLVLLSIGFGLILHFFNSNNLSIQLSFIINLNKYLVNITKILDYIGFALIYLPIIFLLGCWITGINGVHESLYYHVFIWLFYFISVILLIITICLSIATHIYY
;
A
#
# COMPACT_ATOMS: atom_id res chain seq x y z
N MET A 1 8.49 6.63 -33.71
CA MET A 1 9.87 6.35 -33.24
C MET A 1 10.32 7.23 -32.06
N LEU A 2 9.99 8.53 -32.01
CA LEU A 2 10.40 9.44 -30.92
C LEU A 2 10.00 9.02 -29.49
N LYS A 3 8.78 8.49 -29.29
CA LYS A 3 8.33 7.98 -27.96
C LYS A 3 9.19 6.82 -27.42
N LYS A 4 9.75 5.98 -28.30
CA LYS A 4 10.54 4.80 -27.92
C LYS A 4 11.96 5.20 -27.47
N GLN A 5 12.54 6.20 -28.12
CA GLN A 5 13.82 6.79 -27.68
C GLN A 5 13.70 7.54 -26.35
N ASN A 6 12.58 8.24 -26.10
CA ASN A 6 12.40 8.96 -24.83
C ASN A 6 12.21 8.02 -23.63
N LYS A 7 11.44 6.93 -23.79
CA LYS A 7 11.32 5.88 -22.76
C LYS A 7 12.67 5.27 -22.36
N ASN A 8 13.55 5.01 -23.33
CA ASN A 8 14.90 4.51 -23.05
C ASN A 8 15.76 5.53 -22.27
N LYS A 9 15.61 6.83 -22.53
CA LYS A 9 16.33 7.87 -21.79
C LYS A 9 15.88 7.97 -20.34
N GLU A 10 14.57 7.92 -20.09
CA GLU A 10 14.01 7.98 -18.74
C GLU A 10 14.37 6.73 -17.92
N GLN A 11 14.26 5.54 -18.50
CA GLN A 11 14.69 4.29 -17.84
C GLN A 11 16.18 4.33 -17.51
N HIS A 12 17.02 4.76 -18.45
CA HIS A 12 18.46 4.84 -18.21
C HIS A 12 18.81 5.86 -17.12
N TRP A 13 18.09 6.98 -17.03
CA TRP A 13 18.27 7.97 -15.96
C TRP A 13 17.85 7.42 -14.59
N LEU A 14 16.70 6.75 -14.50
CA LEU A 14 16.20 6.12 -13.27
C LEU A 14 17.15 5.02 -12.77
N GLU A 15 17.61 4.14 -13.66
CA GLU A 15 18.61 3.13 -13.31
C GLU A 15 19.91 3.75 -12.79
N LYS A 16 20.35 4.85 -13.40
CA LYS A 16 21.55 5.58 -12.94
C LYS A 16 21.31 6.24 -11.58
N HIS A 17 20.13 6.77 -11.32
CA HIS A 17 19.75 7.37 -10.04
C HIS A 17 19.71 6.33 -8.91
N LEU A 18 19.14 5.15 -9.17
CA LEU A 18 19.07 4.06 -8.20
C LEU A 18 20.43 3.43 -7.89
N ARG A 19 21.37 3.47 -8.84
CA ARG A 19 22.77 3.04 -8.61
C ARG A 19 23.61 4.06 -7.83
N GLN A 20 23.14 5.28 -7.66
CA GLN A 20 23.80 6.28 -6.82
C GLN A 20 23.31 6.15 -5.38
N LYS A 21 24.24 6.08 -4.41
CA LYS A 21 23.93 5.92 -2.98
C LYS A 21 22.88 6.93 -2.48
N THR A 22 22.98 8.19 -2.89
CA THR A 22 22.03 9.25 -2.53
C THR A 22 20.65 9.04 -3.15
N GLY A 23 20.58 8.68 -4.43
CA GLY A 23 19.31 8.44 -5.12
C GLY A 23 18.57 7.21 -4.59
N LEU A 24 19.32 6.16 -4.25
CA LEU A 24 18.78 4.97 -3.58
C LEU A 24 18.15 5.30 -2.23
N ILE A 25 18.84 6.09 -1.39
CA ILE A 25 18.32 6.51 -0.08
C ILE A 25 17.04 7.34 -0.23
N ILE A 26 17.01 8.26 -1.19
CA ILE A 26 15.82 9.08 -1.47
C ILE A 26 14.66 8.19 -1.91
N SER A 27 14.89 7.26 -2.83
CA SER A 27 13.85 6.35 -3.31
C SER A 27 13.26 5.50 -2.19
N TRP A 28 14.11 4.91 -1.34
CA TRP A 28 13.66 4.13 -0.18
C TRP A 28 12.97 4.98 0.89
N SER A 29 13.41 6.22 1.08
CA SER A 29 12.72 7.18 1.98
C SER A 29 11.30 7.47 1.50
N ILE A 30 11.11 7.64 0.19
CA ILE A 30 9.79 7.83 -0.41
C ILE A 30 8.93 6.57 -0.27
N ILE A 31 9.49 5.39 -0.58
CA ILE A 31 8.80 4.11 -0.43
C ILE A 31 8.33 3.91 1.02
N PHE A 32 9.18 4.23 1.99
CA PHE A 32 8.83 4.16 3.41
C PHE A 32 7.76 5.18 3.80
N GLY A 33 7.86 6.42 3.30
CA GLY A 33 6.83 7.44 3.54
C GLY A 33 5.44 7.01 3.02
N VAL A 34 5.39 6.47 1.80
CA VAL A 34 4.14 5.95 1.22
C VAL A 34 3.63 4.73 1.99
N LEU A 35 4.52 3.83 2.42
CA LEU A 35 4.15 2.68 3.26
C LEU A 35 3.45 3.13 4.54
N VAL A 36 4.03 4.09 5.26
CA VAL A 36 3.46 4.62 6.51
C VAL A 36 2.10 5.26 6.26
N LEU A 37 1.96 6.07 5.22
CA LEU A 37 0.69 6.72 4.86
C LEU A 37 -0.39 5.68 4.55
N LEU A 38 -0.09 4.64 3.76
CA LEU A 38 -1.03 3.57 3.44
C LEU A 38 -1.40 2.76 4.69
N SER A 39 -0.42 2.41 5.53
CA SER A 39 -0.68 1.69 6.79
C SER A 39 -1.58 2.49 7.73
N ILE A 40 -1.40 3.80 7.83
CA ILE A 40 -2.30 4.67 8.61
C ILE A 40 -3.69 4.69 8.00
N GLY A 41 -3.81 4.81 6.67
CA GLY A 41 -5.09 4.80 5.96
C GLY A 41 -5.92 3.55 6.26
N PHE A 42 -5.35 2.37 6.04
CA PHE A 42 -6.01 1.09 6.36
C PHE A 42 -6.22 0.92 7.87
N GLY A 43 -5.29 1.37 8.71
CA GLY A 43 -5.40 1.27 10.17
C GLY A 43 -6.56 2.09 10.73
N LEU A 44 -6.81 3.28 10.16
CA LEU A 44 -7.94 4.13 10.55
C LEU A 44 -9.28 3.49 10.22
N ILE A 45 -9.42 2.83 9.05
CA ILE A 45 -10.66 2.15 8.67
C ILE A 45 -10.96 1.02 9.66
N LEU A 46 -9.97 0.18 10.01
CA LEU A 46 -10.13 -0.84 11.04
C LEU A 46 -10.46 -0.24 12.42
N HIS A 47 -9.85 0.90 12.78
CA HIS A 47 -10.12 1.60 14.02
C HIS A 47 -11.60 2.00 14.15
N PHE A 48 -12.19 2.55 13.09
CA PHE A 48 -13.60 2.95 13.03
C PHE A 48 -14.60 1.80 12.93
N PHE A 49 -14.13 0.56 12.76
CA PHE A 49 -14.99 -0.63 12.79
C PHE A 49 -14.81 -1.50 14.04
N ASN A 50 -14.01 -1.04 15.00
CA ASN A 50 -13.85 -1.69 16.29
C ASN A 50 -14.83 -1.10 17.30
N SER A 51 -15.78 -1.91 17.79
CA SER A 51 -16.83 -1.47 18.73
C SER A 51 -16.27 -0.85 20.01
N ASN A 52 -15.06 -1.25 20.43
CA ASN A 52 -14.43 -0.70 21.63
C ASN A 52 -14.03 0.78 21.49
N ASN A 53 -13.90 1.27 20.25
CA ASN A 53 -13.44 2.62 19.95
C ASN A 53 -14.60 3.57 19.62
N LEU A 54 -15.85 3.10 19.71
CA LEU A 54 -17.00 3.78 19.14
C LEU A 54 -18.05 4.11 20.19
N SER A 55 -18.82 5.16 19.92
CA SER A 55 -20.03 5.45 20.69
C SER A 55 -21.07 4.34 20.52
N ILE A 56 -22.04 4.30 21.44
CA ILE A 56 -23.14 3.32 21.41
C ILE A 56 -23.91 3.38 20.08
N GLN A 57 -24.14 4.59 19.55
CA GLN A 57 -24.84 4.79 18.29
C GLN A 57 -24.05 4.24 17.10
N LEU A 58 -22.75 4.53 16.97
CA LEU A 58 -21.93 3.98 15.88
C LEU A 58 -21.79 2.45 15.99
N SER A 59 -21.70 1.93 17.22
CA SER A 59 -21.65 0.48 17.45
C SER A 59 -22.94 -0.21 17.01
N PHE A 60 -24.10 0.41 17.23
CA PHE A 60 -25.38 -0.08 16.71
C PHE A 60 -25.41 -0.04 15.17
N ILE A 61 -24.84 1.02 14.57
CA ILE A 61 -24.77 1.16 13.11
C ILE A 61 -24.01 0.01 12.45
N ILE A 62 -22.83 -0.25 12.97
CA ILE A 62 -21.93 -1.30 12.51
C ILE A 62 -22.53 -2.69 12.72
N ASN A 63 -23.27 -2.90 13.81
CA ASN A 63 -23.89 -4.19 14.10
C ASN A 63 -25.04 -4.54 13.16
N LEU A 64 -25.85 -3.57 12.69
CA LEU A 64 -26.85 -3.87 11.66
C LEU A 64 -26.18 -4.16 10.30
N ASN A 65 -25.11 -3.43 9.97
CA ASN A 65 -24.38 -3.59 8.71
C ASN A 65 -23.22 -4.60 8.78
N LYS A 66 -23.32 -5.61 9.65
CA LYS A 66 -22.24 -6.56 9.98
C LYS A 66 -21.59 -7.23 8.76
N TYR A 67 -22.38 -7.57 7.75
CA TYR A 67 -21.86 -8.20 6.53
C TYR A 67 -20.93 -7.26 5.74
N LEU A 68 -21.36 -6.01 5.54
CA LEU A 68 -20.58 -4.98 4.83
C LEU A 68 -19.30 -4.63 5.60
N VAL A 69 -19.40 -4.54 6.92
CA VAL A 69 -18.25 -4.32 7.82
C VAL A 69 -17.23 -5.44 7.69
N ASN A 70 -17.67 -6.71 7.72
CA ASN A 70 -16.78 -7.86 7.59
C ASN A 70 -16.07 -7.87 6.23
N ILE A 71 -16.79 -7.60 5.13
CA ILE A 71 -16.17 -7.47 3.81
C ILE A 71 -15.12 -6.36 3.83
N THR A 72 -15.46 -5.19 4.37
CA THR A 72 -14.53 -4.05 4.39
C THR A 72 -13.27 -4.36 5.19
N LYS A 73 -13.39 -5.05 6.33
CA LYS A 73 -12.24 -5.53 7.12
C LYS A 73 -11.36 -6.52 6.35
N ILE A 74 -11.97 -7.46 5.61
CA ILE A 74 -11.22 -8.41 4.77
C ILE A 74 -10.44 -7.67 3.70
N LEU A 75 -11.06 -6.71 3.02
CA LEU A 75 -10.40 -5.88 2.01
C LEU A 75 -9.26 -5.05 2.60
N ASP A 76 -9.43 -4.49 3.80
CA ASP A 76 -8.34 -3.81 4.52
C ASP A 76 -7.17 -4.75 4.82
N TYR A 77 -7.43 -5.99 5.28
CA TYR A 77 -6.36 -6.97 5.51
C TYR A 77 -5.63 -7.36 4.23
N ILE A 78 -6.35 -7.47 3.10
CA ILE A 78 -5.74 -7.66 1.79
C ILE A 78 -4.87 -6.45 1.44
N GLY A 79 -5.34 -5.23 1.73
CA GLY A 79 -4.56 -3.99 1.55
C GLY A 79 -3.26 -3.99 2.34
N PHE A 80 -3.30 -4.37 3.61
CA PHE A 80 -2.10 -4.57 4.44
C PHE A 80 -1.17 -5.63 3.83
N ALA A 81 -1.71 -6.76 3.39
CA ALA A 81 -0.91 -7.80 2.75
C ALA A 81 -0.20 -7.27 1.49
N LEU A 82 -0.89 -6.50 0.65
CA LEU A 82 -0.31 -5.92 -0.57
C LEU A 82 0.84 -4.95 -0.29
N ILE A 83 0.73 -4.09 0.73
CA ILE A 83 1.81 -3.13 1.03
C ILE A 83 3.02 -3.78 1.71
N TYR A 84 2.80 -4.83 2.51
CA TYR A 84 3.89 -5.53 3.22
C TYR A 84 4.52 -6.66 2.41
N LEU A 85 3.83 -7.24 1.41
CA LEU A 85 4.35 -8.34 0.61
C LEU A 85 5.70 -8.03 -0.05
N PRO A 86 5.92 -6.86 -0.71
CA PRO A 86 7.23 -6.54 -1.27
C PRO A 86 8.30 -6.50 -0.17
N ILE A 87 8.03 -5.88 0.97
CA ILE A 87 9.00 -5.78 2.08
C ILE A 87 9.39 -7.17 2.61
N ILE A 88 8.41 -8.06 2.78
CA ILE A 88 8.63 -9.45 3.19
C ILE A 88 9.46 -10.19 2.14
N PHE A 89 9.17 -10.00 0.85
CA PHE A 89 9.95 -10.59 -0.23
C PHE A 89 11.42 -10.13 -0.18
N LEU A 90 11.67 -8.82 0.00
CA LEU A 90 13.04 -8.31 0.13
C LEU A 90 13.76 -8.91 1.34
N LEU A 91 13.07 -9.04 2.46
CA LEU A 91 13.61 -9.63 3.68
C LEU A 91 13.95 -11.12 3.45
N GLY A 92 13.12 -11.85 2.70
CA GLY A 92 13.40 -13.22 2.27
C GLY A 92 14.62 -13.32 1.33
N CYS A 93 14.76 -12.40 0.37
CA CYS A 93 15.96 -12.31 -0.48
C CYS A 93 17.22 -12.06 0.34
N TRP A 94 17.14 -11.19 1.35
CA TRP A 94 18.27 -10.92 2.24
C TRP A 94 18.67 -12.15 3.07
N ILE A 95 17.71 -12.87 3.65
CA ILE A 95 17.96 -14.12 4.41
C ILE A 95 18.60 -15.20 3.52
N THR A 96 18.19 -15.28 2.26
CA THR A 96 18.71 -16.28 1.30
C THR A 96 20.03 -15.88 0.64
N GLY A 97 20.59 -14.71 0.98
CA GLY A 97 21.87 -14.23 0.45
C GLY A 97 21.80 -13.57 -0.92
N ILE A 98 20.60 -13.28 -1.44
CA ILE A 98 20.40 -12.56 -2.70
C ILE A 98 20.56 -11.06 -2.45
N ASN A 99 21.77 -10.56 -2.69
CA ASN A 99 22.12 -9.15 -2.48
C ASN A 99 21.78 -8.28 -3.71
N GLY A 100 21.58 -6.97 -3.47
CA GLY A 100 21.36 -5.98 -4.55
C GLY A 100 19.93 -5.88 -5.10
N VAL A 101 18.99 -6.73 -4.65
CA VAL A 101 17.57 -6.64 -5.05
C VAL A 101 16.97 -5.27 -4.72
N HIS A 102 17.37 -4.71 -3.57
CA HIS A 102 16.93 -3.39 -3.12
C HIS A 102 17.40 -2.23 -4.03
N GLU A 103 18.37 -2.44 -4.91
CA GLU A 103 18.86 -1.44 -5.89
C GLU A 103 18.24 -1.64 -7.28
N SER A 104 17.57 -2.77 -7.51
CA SER A 104 17.03 -3.14 -8.82
C SER A 104 15.84 -2.27 -9.20
N LEU A 105 15.86 -1.70 -10.41
CA LEU A 105 14.74 -0.95 -10.97
C LEU A 105 13.46 -1.80 -11.02
N TYR A 106 13.57 -3.06 -11.43
CA TYR A 106 12.42 -3.98 -11.51
C TYR A 106 11.76 -4.19 -10.16
N TYR A 107 12.56 -4.24 -9.11
CA TYR A 107 12.04 -4.41 -7.76
C TYR A 107 11.33 -3.13 -7.26
N HIS A 108 11.86 -1.95 -7.59
CA HIS A 108 11.14 -0.69 -7.31
C HIS A 108 9.81 -0.62 -8.08
N VAL A 109 9.80 -0.99 -9.37
CA VAL A 109 8.57 -1.06 -10.18
C VAL A 109 7.57 -2.05 -9.56
N PHE A 110 8.05 -3.19 -9.07
CA PHE A 110 7.23 -4.17 -8.35
C PHE A 110 6.59 -3.56 -7.08
N ILE A 111 7.35 -2.85 -6.24
CA ILE A 111 6.80 -2.14 -5.07
C ILE A 111 5.71 -1.14 -5.51
N TRP A 112 6.00 -0.30 -6.50
CA TRP A 112 5.06 0.72 -6.97
C TRP A 112 3.78 0.14 -7.53
N LEU A 113 3.84 -1.01 -8.22
CA LEU A 113 2.65 -1.72 -8.68
C LEU A 113 1.76 -2.16 -7.51
N PHE A 114 2.35 -2.74 -6.46
CA PHE A 114 1.60 -3.17 -5.27
C PHE A 114 1.00 -1.98 -4.52
N TYR A 115 1.74 -0.88 -4.38
CA TYR A 115 1.24 0.34 -3.76
C TYR A 115 0.11 0.96 -4.58
N PHE A 116 0.20 0.96 -5.91
CA PHE A 116 -0.87 1.46 -6.78
C PHE A 116 -2.17 0.66 -6.60
N ILE A 117 -2.07 -0.69 -6.59
CA ILE A 117 -3.24 -1.56 -6.32
C ILE A 117 -3.79 -1.30 -4.91
N SER A 118 -2.91 -1.11 -3.92
CA SER A 118 -3.29 -0.80 -2.54
C SER A 118 -4.03 0.54 -2.42
N VAL A 119 -3.62 1.57 -3.17
CA VAL A 119 -4.33 2.86 -3.21
C VAL A 119 -5.74 2.69 -3.77
N ILE A 120 -5.91 1.93 -4.85
CA ILE A 120 -7.25 1.64 -5.41
C ILE A 120 -8.10 0.92 -4.36
N LEU A 121 -7.52 -0.07 -3.69
CA LEU A 121 -8.23 -0.82 -2.66
C LEU A 121 -8.62 0.07 -1.47
N LEU A 122 -7.74 0.97 -1.05
CA LEU A 122 -8.01 1.96 0.01
C LEU A 122 -9.18 2.87 -0.36
N ILE A 123 -9.26 3.33 -1.61
CA ILE A 123 -10.39 4.14 -2.07
C ILE A 123 -11.69 3.34 -1.98
N ILE A 124 -11.68 2.07 -2.40
CA ILE A 124 -12.84 1.18 -2.30
C ILE A 124 -13.26 1.00 -0.83
N THR A 125 -12.31 0.74 0.07
CA THR A 125 -12.63 0.53 1.49
C THR A 125 -13.12 1.80 2.17
N ILE A 126 -12.62 2.99 1.79
CA ILE A 126 -13.18 4.27 2.22
C ILE A 126 -14.64 4.42 1.75
N CYS A 127 -14.94 4.13 0.47
CA CYS A 127 -16.31 4.20 -0.04
C CYS A 127 -17.26 3.23 0.69
N LEU A 128 -16.82 2.01 0.97
CA LEU A 128 -17.60 1.03 1.74
C LEU A 128 -17.80 1.45 3.20
N SER A 129 -16.78 2.05 3.81
CA SER A 129 -16.86 2.61 5.16
C SER A 129 -17.89 3.73 5.23
N ILE A 130 -17.87 4.66 4.27
CA ILE A 130 -18.88 5.71 4.17
C ILE A 130 -20.28 5.11 3.96
N ALA A 131 -20.42 4.14 3.05
CA ALA A 131 -21.70 3.48 2.79
C ALA A 131 -22.29 2.81 4.05
N THR A 132 -21.44 2.21 4.88
CA THR A 132 -21.84 1.60 6.15
C THR A 132 -22.49 2.60 7.12
N HIS A 133 -22.03 3.86 7.08
CA HIS A 133 -22.50 4.93 7.97
C HIS A 133 -23.65 5.76 7.39
N ILE A 134 -23.82 5.80 6.07
CA ILE A 134 -24.91 6.54 5.39
C ILE A 134 -26.17 5.70 5.26
N TYR A 135 -26.06 4.41 4.92
CA TYR A 135 -27.23 3.54 4.70
C TYR A 135 -27.79 2.97 6.01
N TYR A 136 -27.93 3.86 6.99
CA TYR A 136 -28.66 3.63 8.22
C TYR A 136 -30.05 4.25 8.17
#